data_AF-A0A803LG42-F1
#
_entry.id   AF-A0A803LG42-F1
#
_cell.length_a   1.000
_cell.length_b   1.000
_cell.length_c   1.000
_cell.angle_alpha   90.00
_cell.angle_beta   90.00
_cell.angle_gamma   90.00
#
_symmetry.space_group_name_H-M   'P 1'
#
loop_
_entity.id
_entity.type
_entity.pdbx_description
1 polymer ?
#
loop_
_entity_poly.entity_id
_entity_poly.type
_entity_poly.pdbx_seq_one_letter_code
_entity_poly.pdbx_strand_id
1 'polypeptide(L)'
;MTSESLMKVNSISDPKSLIAGQVLDVPIKACSSSINNSSSDSSLLVANGTYVFTANNCVRCSCDKTNNYTLNCQPSGLKAVNWPTCPAMKCPDSNFLLSNSTTSSCSRTTCAYAGYNKQTVLTTLAVENTCPAPGSSEDSNGSRLRGWSLAIVLLSLQMIMLQTFL
;
A
#
# COMPACT_ATOMS: atom_id res chain seq x y z
N MET A 1 11.29 -5.94 2.62
CA MET A 1 12.62 -6.37 2.14
C MET A 1 12.99 -7.60 2.93
N THR A 2 13.51 -8.64 2.28
CA THR A 2 13.95 -9.86 2.97
C THR A 2 15.45 -10.04 2.79
N SER A 3 16.08 -10.80 3.68
CA SER A 3 17.53 -11.08 3.61
C SER A 3 17.88 -11.79 2.30
N GLU A 4 17.03 -12.69 1.84
CA GLU A 4 17.20 -13.46 0.61
C GLU A 4 17.19 -12.53 -0.62
N SER A 5 16.29 -11.55 -0.64
CA SER A 5 16.21 -10.59 -1.75
C SER A 5 17.48 -9.74 -1.84
N LEU A 6 17.99 -9.29 -0.69
CA LEU A 6 19.25 -8.53 -0.61
C LEU A 6 20.45 -9.37 -1.07
N MET A 7 20.57 -10.59 -0.54
CA MET A 7 21.66 -11.51 -0.90
C MET A 7 21.64 -11.86 -2.39
N LYS A 8 20.45 -12.12 -2.96
CA LYS A 8 20.28 -12.44 -4.38
C LYS A 8 20.73 -11.31 -5.29
N VAL A 9 20.32 -10.07 -5.00
CA VAL A 9 20.73 -8.89 -5.79
C VAL A 9 22.25 -8.68 -5.75
N ASN A 10 22.87 -8.97 -4.62
CA ASN A 10 24.32 -8.78 -4.40
C ASN A 10 25.16 -10.04 -4.67
N SER A 11 24.56 -11.11 -5.19
CA SER A 11 25.25 -12.40 -5.43
C SER A 11 25.98 -12.94 -4.19
N ILE A 12 25.42 -12.72 -2.99
CA ILE A 12 25.95 -13.23 -1.72
C ILE A 12 25.41 -14.64 -1.49
N SER A 13 26.30 -15.62 -1.44
CA SER A 13 25.95 -17.03 -1.16
C SER A 13 25.88 -17.36 0.33
N ASP A 14 26.70 -16.68 1.15
CA ASP A 14 26.74 -16.82 2.61
C ASP A 14 26.83 -15.43 3.24
N PRO A 15 25.86 -15.00 4.08
CA PRO A 15 25.92 -13.70 4.75
C PRO A 15 27.14 -13.52 5.66
N LYS A 16 27.83 -14.59 6.06
CA LYS A 16 29.08 -14.52 6.84
C LYS A 16 30.29 -14.08 6.02
N SER A 17 30.20 -14.09 4.69
CA SER A 17 31.28 -13.60 3.82
C SER A 17 31.30 -12.08 3.65
N LEU A 18 30.34 -11.37 4.26
CA LEU A 18 30.28 -9.92 4.26
C LEU A 18 31.52 -9.32 4.94
N ILE A 19 32.12 -8.33 4.29
CA ILE A 19 33.26 -7.58 4.82
C ILE A 19 32.86 -6.13 5.10
N ALA A 20 33.52 -5.52 6.09
CA ALA A 20 33.30 -4.11 6.41
C ALA A 20 33.65 -3.23 5.21
N GLY A 21 32.79 -2.24 4.92
CA GLY A 21 32.95 -1.35 3.77
C GLY A 21 32.49 -1.92 2.43
N GLN A 22 31.97 -3.15 2.39
CA GLN A 22 31.34 -3.69 1.20
C GLN A 22 30.14 -2.84 0.78
N VAL A 23 30.11 -2.43 -0.49
CA VAL A 23 28.96 -1.75 -1.09
C VAL A 23 27.89 -2.79 -1.41
N LEU A 24 26.66 -2.52 -0.98
CA LEU A 24 25.51 -3.37 -1.22
C LEU A 24 24.43 -2.60 -1.97
N ASP A 25 23.91 -3.21 -3.03
CA ASP A 25 22.69 -2.79 -3.69
C ASP A 25 21.50 -3.19 -2.82
N VAL A 26 20.89 -2.21 -2.16
CA VAL A 26 19.76 -2.44 -1.25
C VAL A 26 18.44 -2.18 -1.99
N PRO A 27 17.64 -3.20 -2.32
CA PRO A 27 16.38 -3.02 -3.03
C PRO A 27 15.30 -2.46 -2.09
N ILE A 28 15.24 -1.13 -1.98
CA ILE A 28 14.22 -0.44 -1.20
C ILE A 28 12.89 -0.48 -1.93
N LYS A 29 11.82 -0.89 -1.23
CA LYS A 29 10.48 -0.93 -1.81
C LYS A 29 9.96 0.50 -2.02
N ALA A 30 9.63 0.81 -3.28
CA ALA A 30 8.97 2.05 -3.67
C ALA A 30 7.45 1.85 -3.79
N CYS A 31 6.72 2.95 -3.84
CA CYS A 31 5.28 2.92 -4.10
C CYS A 31 4.95 2.71 -5.58
N SER A 32 3.87 1.99 -5.86
CA SER A 32 3.21 1.97 -7.16
C SER A 32 2.61 3.35 -7.45
N SER A 33 2.58 3.74 -8.72
CA SER A 33 2.09 5.05 -9.14
C SER A 33 1.23 4.93 -10.40
N SER A 34 0.47 5.98 -10.70
CA SER A 34 -0.27 6.14 -11.96
C SER A 34 0.50 6.98 -12.99
N ILE A 35 1.82 7.18 -12.79
CA ILE A 35 2.64 8.02 -13.65
C ILE A 35 2.75 7.38 -15.03
N ASN A 36 2.39 8.15 -16.05
CA ASN A 36 2.42 7.71 -17.44
C ASN A 36 3.87 7.53 -17.91
N ASN A 37 4.13 6.52 -18.74
CA ASN A 37 5.45 6.28 -19.34
C ASN A 37 5.96 7.45 -20.20
N SER A 38 5.06 8.26 -20.76
CA SER A 38 5.36 9.47 -21.53
C SER A 38 5.59 10.71 -20.66
N SER A 39 5.45 10.60 -19.35
CA SER A 39 5.75 11.69 -18.43
C SER A 39 7.23 12.04 -18.42
N SER A 40 7.54 13.31 -18.14
CA SER A 40 8.93 13.77 -17.93
C SER A 40 9.57 13.15 -16.68
N ASP A 41 8.77 12.59 -15.77
CA ASP A 41 9.21 11.88 -14.57
C ASP A 41 8.70 10.42 -14.52
N SER A 42 8.61 9.76 -15.67
CA SER A 42 8.15 8.36 -15.77
C SER A 42 8.99 7.35 -14.96
N SER A 43 10.24 7.68 -14.64
CA SER A 43 11.12 6.88 -13.79
C SER A 43 11.06 7.25 -12.30
N LEU A 44 10.09 8.07 -11.88
CA LEU A 44 10.01 8.52 -10.49
C LEU A 44 9.66 7.36 -9.55
N LEU A 45 10.58 7.09 -8.63
CA LEU A 45 10.41 6.13 -7.55
C LEU A 45 10.52 6.85 -6.22
N VAL A 46 9.54 6.61 -5.33
CA VAL A 46 9.55 7.16 -3.97
C VAL A 46 9.57 6.00 -3.00
N ALA A 47 10.65 5.92 -2.23
CA ALA A 47 10.86 4.88 -1.24
C ALA A 47 9.87 5.03 -0.06
N ASN A 48 9.49 3.90 0.55
CA ASN A 48 8.65 3.91 1.74
C ASN A 48 9.22 4.80 2.86
N GLY A 49 8.38 5.66 3.44
CA GLY A 49 8.73 6.63 4.49
C GLY A 49 9.37 7.92 3.96
N THR A 50 9.46 8.10 2.64
CA THR A 50 10.09 9.27 2.02
C THR A 50 9.09 10.08 1.18
N TYR A 51 9.54 11.24 0.72
CA TYR A 51 8.78 12.12 -0.16
C TYR A 51 9.69 12.78 -1.19
N VAL A 52 9.09 13.31 -2.25
CA VAL A 52 9.76 14.03 -3.32
C VAL A 52 8.87 15.18 -3.82
N PHE A 53 9.50 16.23 -4.34
CA PHE A 53 8.82 17.26 -5.11
C PHE A 53 9.07 17.02 -6.60
N THR A 54 8.02 17.05 -7.41
CA THR A 54 8.08 16.90 -8.87
C THR A 54 7.23 17.97 -9.55
N ALA A 55 7.16 17.93 -10.88
CA ALA A 55 6.44 18.89 -11.72
C ALA A 55 6.81 20.34 -11.38
N ASN A 56 8.10 20.67 -11.46
CA ASN A 56 8.63 22.01 -11.18
C ASN A 56 8.25 22.56 -9.80
N ASN A 57 8.35 21.71 -8.77
CA ASN A 57 7.94 21.95 -7.39
C ASN A 57 6.42 22.05 -7.17
N CYS A 58 5.55 21.77 -8.14
CA CYS A 58 4.11 21.93 -7.94
C CYS A 58 3.44 20.75 -7.23
N VAL A 59 4.05 19.57 -7.26
CA VAL A 59 3.48 18.35 -6.68
C VAL A 59 4.43 17.78 -5.65
N ARG A 60 3.90 17.44 -4.47
CA ARG A 60 4.61 16.66 -3.46
C ARG A 60 4.04 15.25 -3.46
N CYS A 61 4.89 14.25 -3.69
CA CYS A 61 4.52 12.85 -3.63
C CYS A 61 5.23 12.19 -2.45
N SER A 62 4.49 11.39 -1.68
CA SER A 62 4.98 10.62 -0.54
C SER A 62 4.63 9.15 -0.70
N CYS A 63 5.48 8.28 -0.18
CA CYS A 63 5.24 6.85 -0.16
C CYS A 63 5.20 6.34 1.28
N ASP A 64 4.12 5.64 1.63
CA ASP A 64 3.98 5.01 2.93
C ASP A 64 3.33 3.63 2.79
N LYS A 65 3.87 2.64 3.49
CA LYS A 65 3.35 1.26 3.56
C LYS A 65 1.89 1.20 4.04
N THR A 66 1.45 2.16 4.85
CA THR A 66 0.07 2.26 5.37
C THR A 66 -0.95 2.53 4.28
N ASN A 67 -0.52 3.11 3.15
CA ASN A 67 -1.36 3.34 1.98
C ASN A 67 -1.16 2.24 0.92
N ASN A 68 -0.98 0.98 1.34
CA ASN A 68 -0.77 -0.17 0.45
C ASN A 68 0.41 -0.03 -0.53
N TYR A 69 1.42 0.78 -0.19
CA TYR A 69 2.48 1.18 -1.11
C TYR A 69 1.96 1.87 -2.39
N THR A 70 0.86 2.61 -2.30
CA THR A 70 0.36 3.46 -3.38
C THR A 70 0.88 4.87 -3.19
N LEU A 71 1.44 5.47 -4.25
CA LEU A 71 2.01 6.81 -4.22
C LEU A 71 0.92 7.84 -3.94
N ASN A 72 1.08 8.60 -2.87
CA ASN A 72 0.15 9.65 -2.50
C ASN A 72 0.74 11.01 -2.89
N CYS A 73 0.05 11.76 -3.76
CA CYS A 73 0.52 13.04 -4.25
C CYS A 73 -0.51 14.14 -3.99
N GLN A 74 -0.02 15.33 -3.66
CA GLN A 74 -0.82 16.52 -3.37
C GLN A 74 -0.15 17.77 -3.93
N PRO A 75 -0.90 18.88 -4.12
CA PRO A 75 -0.28 20.18 -4.40
C PRO A 75 0.75 20.53 -3.33
N SER A 76 1.92 20.99 -3.74
CA SER A 76 3.04 21.24 -2.83
C SER A 76 2.89 22.52 -2.00
N GLY A 77 2.12 23.50 -2.49
CA GLY A 77 2.07 24.86 -1.96
C GLY A 77 3.34 25.70 -2.22
N LEU A 78 4.31 25.17 -2.96
CA LEU A 78 5.56 25.87 -3.28
C LEU A 78 5.41 26.71 -4.55
N LYS A 79 6.29 27.72 -4.69
CA LYS A 79 6.41 28.47 -5.94
C LYS A 79 6.96 27.57 -7.05
N ALA A 80 6.34 27.65 -8.23
CA ALA A 80 6.80 26.93 -9.40
C ALA A 80 8.19 27.45 -9.84
N VAL A 81 9.07 26.54 -10.26
CA VAL A 81 10.44 26.87 -10.68
C VAL A 81 10.54 27.22 -12.17
N ASN A 82 9.76 26.56 -13.02
CA ASN A 82 9.79 26.72 -14.48
C ASN A 82 8.42 27.05 -15.09
N TRP A 83 7.46 27.40 -14.26
CA TRP A 83 6.16 27.91 -14.67
C TRP A 83 5.86 29.21 -13.94
N PRO A 84 5.11 30.15 -14.53
CA PRO A 84 4.68 31.36 -13.83
C PRO A 84 3.87 31.05 -12.57
N THR A 85 3.06 30.01 -12.63
CA THR A 85 2.29 29.45 -11.52
C THR A 85 2.12 27.96 -11.71
N CYS A 86 1.80 27.23 -10.64
CA CYS A 86 1.45 25.83 -10.75
C CYS A 86 0.17 25.63 -11.56
N PRO A 87 0.18 24.75 -12.59
CA PRO A 87 -1.02 24.39 -13.34
C PRO A 87 -2.09 23.78 -12.45
N ALA A 88 -3.35 23.89 -12.89
CA ALA A 88 -4.46 23.24 -12.22
C ALA A 88 -4.31 21.71 -12.30
N MET A 89 -4.61 21.02 -11.20
CA MET A 89 -4.46 19.57 -11.06
C MET A 89 -5.83 18.92 -10.87
N LYS A 90 -6.69 19.09 -11.87
CA LYS A 90 -8.06 18.56 -11.90
C LYS A 90 -8.09 17.30 -12.76
N CYS A 91 -8.67 16.22 -12.24
CA CYS A 91 -8.82 15.00 -13.01
C CYS A 91 -9.79 15.16 -14.18
N PRO A 92 -9.52 14.49 -15.32
CA PRO A 92 -10.43 14.45 -16.46
C PRO A 92 -11.84 14.02 -16.03
N ASP A 93 -12.85 14.60 -16.68
CA ASP A 93 -14.27 14.21 -16.59
C ASP A 93 -14.85 14.15 -15.16
N SER A 94 -14.23 14.84 -14.20
CA SER A 94 -14.65 14.86 -12.80
C SER A 94 -14.38 16.22 -12.17
N ASN A 95 -14.95 16.48 -11.00
CA ASN A 95 -14.60 17.65 -10.19
C ASN A 95 -13.50 17.36 -9.16
N PHE A 96 -12.85 16.20 -9.26
CA PHE A 96 -11.81 15.84 -8.30
C PHE A 96 -10.53 16.59 -8.61
N LEU A 97 -10.02 17.25 -7.58
CA LEU A 97 -8.68 17.77 -7.56
C LEU A 97 -7.73 16.67 -7.10
N LEU A 98 -6.45 16.81 -7.41
CA LEU A 98 -5.41 15.89 -6.96
C LEU A 98 -5.54 15.57 -5.46
N SER A 99 -5.47 14.29 -5.10
CA SER A 99 -5.70 13.73 -3.76
C SER A 99 -7.17 13.68 -3.29
N ASN A 100 -8.16 14.18 -4.04
CA ASN A 100 -9.56 13.89 -3.75
C ASN A 100 -9.86 12.42 -4.01
N SER A 101 -10.56 11.79 -3.07
CA SER A 101 -11.06 10.43 -3.18
C SER A 101 -12.54 10.38 -2.85
N THR A 102 -13.27 9.47 -3.49
CA THR A 102 -14.59 9.04 -3.06
C THR A 102 -14.63 7.53 -2.93
N THR A 103 -15.37 7.06 -1.93
CA THR A 103 -15.61 5.65 -1.70
C THR A 103 -17.06 5.32 -1.98
N SER A 104 -17.30 4.39 -2.88
CA SER A 104 -18.62 3.80 -3.15
C SER A 104 -18.55 2.31 -2.86
N SER A 105 -19.19 1.87 -1.77
CA SER A 105 -19.03 0.50 -1.25
C SER A 105 -17.54 0.20 -1.00
N CYS A 106 -17.01 -0.87 -1.57
CA CYS A 106 -15.60 -1.28 -1.52
C CYS A 106 -14.73 -0.62 -2.61
N SER A 107 -15.29 0.22 -3.49
CA SER A 107 -14.54 0.85 -4.57
C SER A 107 -14.14 2.26 -4.16
N ARG A 108 -12.85 2.55 -4.20
CA ARG A 108 -12.31 3.88 -3.96
C ARG A 108 -11.79 4.45 -5.27
N THR A 109 -12.37 5.56 -5.71
CA THR A 109 -11.88 6.34 -6.84
C THR A 109 -11.10 7.53 -6.31
N THR A 110 -9.86 7.72 -6.75
CA THR A 110 -8.98 8.81 -6.33
C THR A 110 -8.45 9.55 -7.55
N CYS A 111 -8.40 10.89 -7.48
CA CYS A 111 -7.65 11.66 -8.46
C CYS A 111 -6.15 11.58 -8.15
N ALA A 112 -5.46 10.78 -8.94
CA ALA A 112 -4.04 10.45 -8.79
C ALA A 112 -3.17 11.30 -9.72
N TYR A 113 -1.92 11.48 -9.31
CA TYR A 113 -0.89 12.09 -10.13
C TYR A 113 -0.48 11.13 -11.25
N ALA A 114 -0.50 11.63 -12.49
CA ALA A 114 -0.16 10.85 -13.69
C ALA A 114 1.13 11.33 -14.36
N GLY A 115 1.88 12.24 -13.74
CA GLY A 115 3.11 12.80 -14.27
C GLY A 115 3.00 14.28 -14.65
N TYR A 116 3.94 14.77 -15.45
CA TYR A 116 3.90 16.10 -16.04
C TYR A 116 4.65 16.14 -17.38
N ASN A 117 4.34 17.16 -18.17
CA ASN A 117 5.09 17.52 -19.36
C ASN A 117 5.52 18.99 -19.28
N LYS A 118 6.10 19.54 -20.35
CA LYS A 118 6.59 20.93 -20.37
C LYS A 118 5.48 21.96 -20.12
N GLN A 119 4.22 21.62 -20.40
CA GLN A 119 3.09 22.54 -20.34
C GLN A 119 2.26 22.41 -19.07
N THR A 120 2.06 21.19 -18.55
CA THR A 120 1.09 20.96 -17.48
C THR A 120 1.43 19.76 -16.58
N VAL A 121 0.75 19.70 -15.44
CA VAL A 121 0.61 18.51 -14.60
C VAL A 121 -0.45 17.60 -15.19
N LEU A 122 -0.18 16.29 -15.21
CA LEU A 122 -1.08 15.26 -15.65
C LEU A 122 -1.70 14.58 -14.43
N THR A 123 -3.01 14.33 -14.48
CA THR A 123 -3.76 13.64 -13.43
C THR A 123 -4.70 12.62 -14.05
N THR A 124 -5.03 11.56 -13.31
CA THR A 124 -5.94 10.50 -13.76
C THR A 124 -6.81 9.99 -12.62
N LEU A 125 -7.98 9.44 -12.95
CA LEU A 125 -8.80 8.73 -11.98
C LEU A 125 -8.25 7.32 -11.78
N ALA A 126 -7.77 7.04 -10.59
CA ALA A 126 -7.33 5.71 -10.16
C ALA A 126 -8.43 5.05 -9.34
N VAL A 127 -8.85 3.85 -9.75
CA VAL A 127 -9.88 3.06 -9.05
C VAL A 127 -9.21 1.89 -8.35
N GLU A 128 -9.45 1.78 -7.05
CA GLU A 128 -9.02 0.67 -6.20
C GLU A 128 -10.26 -0.06 -5.68
N ASN A 129 -10.41 -1.34 -6.03
CA ASN A 129 -11.49 -2.18 -5.52
C ASN A 129 -10.96 -3.06 -4.39
N THR A 130 -11.52 -2.90 -3.19
CA THR A 130 -11.21 -3.72 -2.02
C THR A 130 -12.28 -4.78 -1.75
N CYS A 131 -13.19 -5.00 -2.70
CA CYS A 131 -14.20 -6.04 -2.57
C CYS A 131 -13.56 -7.43 -2.46
N PRO A 132 -14.12 -8.31 -1.62
CA PRO A 132 -13.77 -9.73 -1.66
C PRO A 132 -13.98 -10.27 -3.08
N ALA A 133 -13.01 -11.04 -3.58
CA ALA A 133 -13.18 -11.73 -4.83
C ALA A 133 -14.42 -12.65 -4.72
N PRO A 134 -15.35 -12.64 -5.70
CA PRO A 134 -16.45 -13.58 -5.69
C PRO A 134 -15.91 -15.01 -5.86
N GLY A 135 -15.96 -15.80 -4.80
CA GLY A 135 -15.75 -17.25 -4.84
C GLY A 135 -14.29 -17.72 -4.87
N SER A 136 -13.53 -17.46 -3.81
CA SER A 136 -12.77 -18.54 -3.20
C SER A 136 -13.42 -18.85 -1.86
N SER A 137 -14.47 -19.66 -1.91
CA SER A 137 -14.81 -20.53 -0.78
C SER A 137 -13.63 -21.48 -0.60
N GLU A 138 -12.53 -20.98 -0.04
CA GLU A 138 -11.73 -21.82 0.82
C GLU A 138 -12.68 -22.14 1.96
N ASP A 139 -13.06 -23.42 2.07
CA ASP A 139 -13.50 -24.00 3.31
C ASP A 139 -12.38 -23.79 4.33
N SER A 140 -12.30 -22.57 4.87
CA SER A 140 -11.65 -22.34 6.14
C SER A 140 -12.46 -23.17 7.11
N ASN A 141 -11.93 -24.34 7.41
CA ASN A 141 -12.29 -25.15 8.57
C ASN A 141 -11.94 -24.29 9.80
N GLY A 142 -12.72 -23.23 9.98
CA GLY A 142 -12.73 -22.41 11.17
C GLY A 142 -13.11 -23.36 12.26
N SER A 143 -12.14 -23.61 13.14
CA SER A 143 -12.34 -24.26 14.42
C SER A 143 -13.51 -23.55 15.10
N ARG A 144 -14.70 -24.13 14.92
CA ARG A 144 -15.89 -23.77 15.69
C ARG A 144 -15.44 -23.88 17.13
N LEU A 145 -15.41 -22.75 17.84
CA LEU A 145 -15.38 -22.73 19.29
C LEU A 145 -16.47 -23.71 19.73
N ARG A 146 -16.00 -24.88 20.17
CA ARG A 146 -16.82 -26.04 20.48
C ARG A 146 -17.57 -25.66 21.75
N GLY A 147 -18.74 -25.05 21.55
CA GLY A 147 -19.70 -24.77 22.62
C GLY A 147 -19.78 -26.02 23.49
N TRP A 148 -19.47 -25.85 24.77
CA TRP A 148 -19.41 -26.94 25.72
C TRP A 148 -20.74 -27.68 25.70
N SER A 149 -20.67 -28.95 25.30
CA SER A 149 -21.84 -29.82 25.28
C SER A 149 -22.33 -29.96 26.72
N LEU A 150 -23.53 -29.44 27.01
CA LEU A 150 -24.19 -29.51 28.33
C LEU A 150 -24.24 -30.95 28.88
N ALA A 151 -24.18 -31.96 28.00
CA ALA A 151 -24.07 -33.36 28.37
C ALA A 151 -22.80 -33.68 29.19
N ILE A 152 -21.66 -33.04 28.91
CA ILE A 152 -20.40 -33.27 29.65
C ILE A 152 -20.50 -32.68 31.06
N VAL A 153 -21.11 -31.50 31.21
CA VAL A 153 -21.34 -30.85 32.51
C VAL A 153 -22.28 -31.70 33.38
N LEU A 154 -23.34 -32.25 32.78
CA LEU A 154 -24.28 -33.13 33.49
C LEU A 154 -23.63 -34.45 33.93
N LEU A 155 -22.78 -35.06 33.09
CA LEU A 155 -22.04 -36.28 33.47
C LEU A 155 -21.05 -36.01 34.62
N SER A 156 -20.37 -34.86 34.63
CA SER A 156 -19.48 -34.50 35.74
C SER A 156 -20.24 -34.27 37.06
N LEU A 157 -21.43 -33.65 37.02
CA LEU A 157 -22.26 -33.45 38.21
C LEU A 157 -22.77 -34.78 38.78
N GLN A 158 -23.13 -35.74 37.92
CA GLN A 158 -23.56 -37.07 38.38
C GLN A 158 -22.43 -37.87 39.06
N MET A 159 -21.19 -37.75 38.56
CA MET A 159 -20.03 -38.42 39.17
C MET A 159 -19.66 -37.81 40.53
N ILE A 160 -19.77 -36.48 40.68
CA ILE A 160 -19.48 -35.79 41.94
C ILE A 160 -20.51 -36.18 43.01
N MET A 161 -21.80 -36.24 42.65
CA MET A 161 -22.85 -36.65 43.60
C MET A 161 -22.68 -38.13 44.03
N LEU A 162 -22.16 -39.01 43.17
CA LEU A 162 -21.92 -40.41 43.51
C LEU A 162 -20.74 -40.60 44.48
N GLN A 163 -19.74 -39.71 44.46
CA GLN A 163 -18.60 -39.74 45.38
C GLN A 163 -18.91 -39.16 46.77
N THR A 164 -19.98 -38.38 46.91
CA THR A 164 -20.43 -37.86 48.21
C THR A 164 -21.33 -38.82 48.99
N PHE A 165 -21.78 -39.92 48.37
CA PHE A 165 -22.63 -40.95 49.00
C PHE A 165 -21.91 -42.30 49.20
N LEU A 166 -20.58 -42.32 49.08
CA LEU A 166 -19.70 -43.45 49.43
C LEU A 166 -18.72 -43.03 50.53
#